data_AF-A0A1B1CK07-F1
#
_entry.id   AF-A0A1B1CK07-F1
#
_cell.length_a   1.000
_cell.length_b   1.000
_cell.length_c   1.000
_cell.angle_alpha   90.00
_cell.angle_beta   90.00
_cell.angle_gamma   90.00
#
_symmetry.space_group_name_H-M   'P 1'
#
loop_
_entity.id
_entity.type
_entity.pdbx_description
1 polymer ?
#
loop_
_entity_poly.entity_id
_entity_poly.type
_entity_poly.pdbx_seq_one_letter_code
_entity_poly.pdbx_strand_id
1 'polypeptide(L)'
;MEVKANWVPADEVDSADYYVSEAPDGKKYALVAMHIISKVLPNWTWATFEHQNNPGRCDYTGCHDAYGAVVADVDANEVLDRPYSACAKNDALKAVLGSAGLSPVWEHYCLKGSQTDFVSATGVPTQLGNSVTEAGFADTSSCITCHARAAVNAKGIKTTPAGFVDPPIPALCPNPSGSCSPNGAPDPNWFWTNPGKLDQAAVAMPTDFIWSIARHAIGH
;
A
#
# COMPACT_ATOMS: atom_id res chain seq x y z
N MET A 1 -11.50 -10.48 1.19
CA MET A 1 -10.66 -9.50 1.91
C MET A 1 -9.29 -10.10 2.06
N GLU A 2 -8.24 -9.33 1.83
CA GLU A 2 -6.84 -9.73 2.01
C GLU A 2 -6.15 -8.72 2.94
N VAL A 3 -5.22 -9.20 3.76
CA VAL A 3 -4.36 -8.37 4.60
C VAL A 3 -2.90 -8.69 4.29
N LYS A 4 -2.12 -7.68 3.91
CA LYS A 4 -0.65 -7.80 3.79
C LYS A 4 -0.04 -7.05 4.96
N ALA A 5 0.86 -7.69 5.71
CA ALA A 5 1.42 -7.13 6.94
C ALA A 5 2.94 -7.20 6.94
N ASN A 6 3.57 -6.14 7.45
CA ASN A 6 5.01 -6.04 7.65
C ASN A 6 5.31 -6.05 9.14
N TRP A 7 6.33 -6.82 9.50
CA TRP A 7 6.71 -7.09 10.88
C TRP A 7 8.20 -6.89 11.07
N VAL A 8 8.59 -6.47 12.27
CA VAL A 8 9.99 -6.39 12.73
C VAL A 8 10.15 -7.20 14.02
N PRO A 9 11.35 -7.68 14.36
CA PRO A 9 11.61 -8.25 15.68
C PRO A 9 11.13 -7.33 16.80
N ALA A 10 10.43 -7.86 17.80
CA ALA A 10 9.78 -7.04 18.82
C ALA A 10 10.78 -6.34 19.76
N ASP A 11 12.04 -6.78 19.81
CA ASP A 11 13.13 -6.17 20.57
C ASP A 11 13.81 -5.00 19.85
N GLU A 12 13.49 -4.76 18.57
CA GLU A 12 13.96 -3.59 17.81
C GLU A 12 13.10 -2.34 18.04
N VAL A 13 11.96 -2.48 18.72
CA VAL A 13 11.00 -1.39 18.98
C VAL A 13 10.54 -1.38 20.44
N ASP A 14 9.97 -0.26 20.89
CA ASP A 14 9.24 -0.22 22.16
C ASP A 14 7.90 -0.95 22.01
N SER A 15 7.93 -2.27 22.19
CA SER A 15 6.82 -3.18 21.91
C SER A 15 5.52 -2.93 22.69
N ALA A 16 5.52 -2.05 23.70
CA ALA A 16 4.32 -1.74 24.49
C ALA A 16 3.20 -1.11 23.64
N ASP A 17 3.56 -0.30 22.64
CA ASP A 17 2.63 0.39 21.76
C ASP A 17 2.33 -0.38 20.46
N TYR A 18 2.93 -1.55 20.28
CA TYR A 18 2.82 -2.35 19.05
C TYR A 18 1.94 -3.58 19.25
N TYR A 19 1.22 -3.96 18.19
CA TYR A 19 0.63 -5.29 18.15
C TYR A 19 1.75 -6.31 17.97
N VAL A 20 1.93 -7.18 18.97
CA VAL A 20 2.98 -8.21 18.97
C VAL A 20 2.37 -9.58 18.77
N SER A 21 2.95 -10.36 17.86
CA SER A 21 2.65 -11.77 17.66
C SER A 21 3.88 -12.62 17.95
N GLU A 22 3.67 -13.79 18.57
CA GLU A 22 4.71 -14.78 18.79
C GLU A 22 4.65 -15.85 17.69
N ALA A 23 5.79 -16.14 17.07
CA ALA A 23 5.94 -17.20 16.08
C ALA A 23 6.15 -18.57 16.76
N PRO A 24 6.00 -19.69 16.04
CA PRO A 24 6.15 -21.04 16.63
C PRO A 24 7.52 -21.33 17.24
N ASP A 25 8.56 -20.58 16.86
CA ASP A 25 9.92 -20.68 17.41
C ASP A 25 10.11 -19.82 18.69
N GLY A 26 9.05 -19.21 19.21
CA GLY A 26 9.07 -18.35 20.38
C GLY A 26 9.56 -16.92 20.10
N LYS A 27 9.93 -16.59 18.85
CA LYS A 27 10.33 -15.22 18.49
C LYS A 27 9.11 -14.33 18.40
N LYS A 28 9.24 -13.10 18.90
CA LYS A 28 8.18 -12.10 18.89
C LYS A 28 8.43 -11.09 17.79
N TYR A 29 7.34 -10.70 17.13
CA TYR A 29 7.37 -9.74 16.05
C TYR A 29 6.31 -8.67 16.26
N ALA A 30 6.70 -7.41 16.08
CA ALA A 30 5.85 -6.24 16.17
C ALA A 30 5.35 -5.84 14.77
N LEU A 31 4.04 -5.60 14.63
CA LEU A 31 3.43 -5.15 13.39
C LEU A 31 3.79 -3.67 13.13
N VAL A 32 4.41 -3.35 12.00
CA VAL A 32 4.81 -1.96 11.68
C VAL A 32 3.98 -1.33 10.57
N ALA A 33 3.40 -2.14 9.68
CA ALA A 33 2.59 -1.65 8.58
C ALA A 33 1.64 -2.74 8.07
N MET A 34 0.51 -2.35 7.50
CA MET A 34 -0.40 -3.27 6.85
C MET A 34 -1.21 -2.62 5.73
N HIS A 35 -1.59 -3.42 4.75
CA HIS A 35 -2.58 -3.11 3.74
C HIS A 35 -3.81 -3.97 3.99
N ILE A 36 -5.00 -3.36 3.96
CA ILE A 36 -6.29 -4.06 3.96
C ILE A 36 -6.96 -3.84 2.62
N ILE A 37 -7.34 -4.94 1.97
CA ILE A 37 -7.79 -4.96 0.58
C ILE A 37 -9.13 -5.69 0.48
N SER A 38 -10.08 -5.10 -0.25
CA SER A 38 -11.38 -5.70 -0.49
C SER A 38 -11.87 -5.49 -1.93
N LYS A 39 -12.52 -6.50 -2.51
CA LYS A 39 -13.14 -6.44 -3.84
C LYS A 39 -14.64 -6.14 -3.80
N VAL A 40 -15.10 -5.53 -2.71
CA VAL A 40 -16.52 -5.14 -2.60
C VAL A 40 -16.90 -4.04 -3.60
N LEU A 41 -15.92 -3.25 -4.05
CA LEU A 41 -16.05 -2.27 -5.13
C LEU A 41 -15.38 -2.74 -6.42
N PRO A 42 -15.84 -2.29 -7.62
CA PRO A 42 -15.25 -2.68 -8.91
C PRO A 42 -13.75 -2.40 -9.03
N ASN A 43 -13.32 -1.20 -8.59
CA ASN A 43 -11.92 -0.76 -8.55
C ASN A 43 -11.25 -1.06 -7.20
N TRP A 44 -11.88 -1.93 -6.40
CA TRP A 44 -11.45 -2.37 -5.09
C TRP A 44 -11.45 -1.27 -4.03
N THR A 45 -11.22 -1.67 -2.80
CA THR A 45 -10.92 -0.77 -1.70
C THR A 45 -9.58 -1.20 -1.16
N TRP A 46 -8.61 -0.28 -1.21
CA TRP A 46 -7.31 -0.42 -0.60
C TRP A 46 -7.21 0.59 0.54
N ALA A 47 -6.77 0.16 1.71
CA ALA A 47 -6.44 1.03 2.82
C ALA A 47 -5.06 0.63 3.35
N THR A 48 -4.17 1.60 3.52
CA THR A 48 -2.82 1.35 4.05
C THR A 48 -2.65 2.00 5.40
N PHE A 49 -2.11 1.22 6.33
CA PHE A 49 -1.87 1.61 7.70
C PHE A 49 -0.39 1.46 8.04
N GLU A 50 0.10 2.39 8.83
CA GLU A 50 1.45 2.38 9.36
C GLU A 50 1.43 2.69 10.85
N HIS A 51 2.33 2.08 11.61
CA HIS A 51 2.53 2.47 12.98
C HIS A 51 2.97 3.94 13.04
N GLN A 52 2.46 4.71 14.00
CA GLN A 52 2.67 6.16 14.09
C GLN A 52 4.14 6.55 14.21
N ASN A 53 4.98 5.65 14.75
CA ASN A 53 6.41 5.88 14.95
C ASN A 53 7.25 5.49 13.71
N ASN A 54 6.66 4.99 12.63
CA ASN A 54 7.42 4.73 11.40
C ASN A 54 8.03 6.05 10.89
N PRO A 55 9.36 6.12 10.70
CA PRO A 55 9.98 7.27 10.08
C PRO A 55 9.50 7.36 8.62
N GLY A 56 9.25 8.59 8.14
CA GLY A 56 8.87 8.79 6.75
C GLY A 56 7.45 8.34 6.39
N ARG A 57 6.59 7.99 7.37
CA ARG A 57 5.24 7.46 7.08
C ARG A 57 4.38 8.35 6.18
N CYS A 58 4.58 9.67 6.21
CA CYS A 58 3.84 10.62 5.35
C CYS A 58 4.72 11.22 4.24
N ASP A 59 5.86 10.63 3.93
CA ASP A 59 6.74 11.12 2.87
C ASP A 59 6.07 11.01 1.49
N TYR A 60 6.56 11.84 0.55
CA TYR A 60 6.18 11.97 -0.86
C TYR A 60 4.77 12.50 -1.12
N THR A 61 3.74 11.77 -0.69
CA THR A 61 2.34 12.08 -1.00
C THR A 61 1.57 12.66 0.19
N GLY A 62 2.21 12.81 1.35
CA GLY A 62 1.49 13.10 2.59
C GLY A 62 0.73 11.88 3.14
N CYS A 63 -0.07 12.13 4.16
CA CYS A 63 -1.10 11.21 4.65
C CYS A 63 -2.48 11.88 4.57
N HIS A 64 -3.47 11.11 4.14
CA HIS A 64 -4.86 11.54 3.95
C HIS A 64 -5.83 10.58 4.63
N ASP A 65 -6.28 10.92 5.84
CA ASP A 65 -7.23 10.17 6.66
C ASP A 65 -8.42 11.03 7.07
N ALA A 66 -9.37 11.19 6.13
CA ALA A 66 -10.64 11.86 6.40
C ALA A 66 -11.63 10.98 7.20
N TYR A 67 -11.28 9.73 7.50
CA TYR A 67 -12.17 8.78 8.19
C TYR A 67 -11.99 8.86 9.70
N GLY A 68 -10.74 8.76 10.16
CA GLY A 68 -10.41 8.42 11.52
C GLY A 68 -9.49 9.39 12.24
N ALA A 69 -8.75 10.23 11.53
CA ALA A 69 -7.81 11.17 12.14
C ALA A 69 -8.49 12.48 12.55
N VAL A 70 -7.95 13.12 13.59
CA VAL A 70 -8.29 14.50 13.96
C VAL A 70 -7.72 15.49 12.93
N VAL A 71 -6.51 15.22 12.45
CA VAL A 71 -5.86 15.95 11.35
C VAL A 71 -5.94 15.06 10.12
N ALA A 72 -6.86 15.38 9.21
CA ALA A 72 -7.13 14.54 8.04
C ALA A 72 -5.97 14.56 7.04
N ASP A 73 -5.34 15.72 6.86
CA ASP A 73 -4.27 15.91 5.88
C ASP A 73 -2.97 16.27 6.60
N VAL A 74 -1.95 15.45 6.40
CA VAL A 74 -0.59 15.67 6.90
C VAL A 74 0.33 15.80 5.70
N ASP A 75 0.88 16.99 5.51
CA ASP A 75 1.83 17.26 4.42
C ASP A 75 3.13 16.47 4.61
N ALA A 76 3.81 16.19 3.50
CA ALA A 76 5.14 15.60 3.53
C ALA A 76 6.16 16.58 4.16
N ASN A 77 7.08 16.03 4.94
CA ASN A 77 8.22 16.78 5.46
C ASN A 77 9.18 17.17 4.32
N GLU A 78 9.85 18.32 4.46
CA GLU A 78 10.92 18.74 3.53
C GLU A 78 12.12 17.78 3.53
N VAL A 79 12.35 17.09 4.65
CA VAL A 79 13.41 16.10 4.83
C VAL A 79 12.77 14.73 5.06
N LEU A 80 13.14 13.77 4.23
CA LEU A 80 12.67 12.39 4.29
C LEU A 80 13.10 11.68 5.57
N ASP A 81 12.42 10.57 5.88
CA ASP A 81 12.71 9.65 6.99
C ASP A 81 12.67 10.32 8.38
N ARG A 82 11.88 11.40 8.51
CA ARG A 82 11.65 12.07 9.79
C ARG A 82 10.41 11.53 10.50
N PRO A 83 10.39 11.55 11.85
CA PRO A 83 9.17 11.28 12.59
C PRO A 83 8.09 12.31 12.27
N TYR A 84 6.84 11.87 12.29
CA TYR A 84 5.66 12.73 12.19
C TYR A 84 4.90 12.67 13.51
N SER A 85 4.09 13.71 13.82
CA SER A 85 3.25 13.73 15.02
C SER A 85 2.33 12.51 15.10
N ALA A 86 1.91 12.08 16.29
CA ALA A 86 0.95 10.99 16.43
C ALA A 86 -0.34 11.26 15.63
N CYS A 87 -0.94 10.21 15.06
CA CYS A 87 -2.21 10.30 14.34
C CYS A 87 -3.38 10.13 15.31
N ALA A 88 -3.65 11.19 16.07
CA ALA A 88 -4.75 11.22 17.04
C ALA A 88 -6.07 10.85 16.35
N LYS A 89 -6.78 9.88 16.94
CA LYS A 89 -8.06 9.39 16.42
C LYS A 89 -9.22 10.30 16.86
N ASN A 90 -10.13 10.58 15.95
CA ASN A 90 -11.36 11.30 16.25
C ASN A 90 -12.31 10.44 17.12
N ASP A 91 -13.30 11.08 17.75
CA ASP A 91 -14.20 10.40 18.69
C ASP A 91 -15.07 9.32 18.01
N ALA A 92 -15.42 9.52 16.74
CA ALA A 92 -16.20 8.56 15.98
C ALA A 92 -15.43 7.26 15.76
N LEU A 93 -14.15 7.34 15.36
CA LEU A 93 -13.31 6.16 15.22
C LEU A 93 -13.03 5.50 16.58
N LYS A 94 -12.76 6.27 17.63
CA LYS A 94 -12.62 5.69 18.99
C LYS A 94 -13.85 4.92 19.43
N ALA A 95 -15.05 5.44 19.14
CA ALA A 95 -16.30 4.73 19.43
C ALA A 95 -16.42 3.43 18.62
N VAL A 96 -16.03 3.42 17.34
CA VAL A 96 -15.99 2.21 16.51
C VAL A 96 -15.02 1.18 17.08
N LEU A 97 -13.78 1.57 17.37
CA LEU A 97 -12.76 0.68 17.96
C LEU A 97 -13.23 0.11 19.31
N GLY A 98 -13.79 0.95 20.17
CA GLY A 98 -14.34 0.55 21.47
C GLY A 98 -15.53 -0.40 21.35
N SER A 99 -16.46 -0.14 20.42
CA SER A 99 -17.61 -1.02 20.18
C SER A 99 -17.21 -2.40 19.64
N ALA A 100 -16.09 -2.46 18.91
CA ALA A 100 -15.52 -3.69 18.40
C ALA A 100 -14.65 -4.43 19.44
N GLY A 101 -14.45 -3.86 20.64
CA GLY A 101 -13.60 -4.44 21.68
C GLY A 101 -12.12 -4.52 21.28
N LEU A 102 -11.66 -3.62 20.41
CA LEU A 102 -10.28 -3.62 19.95
C LEU A 102 -9.34 -3.08 21.04
N SER A 103 -8.17 -3.70 21.15
CA SER A 103 -7.13 -3.26 22.09
C SER A 103 -6.68 -1.82 21.80
N PRO A 104 -6.34 -1.00 22.82
CA PRO A 104 -5.83 0.36 22.64
C PRO A 104 -4.61 0.45 21.71
N VAL A 105 -3.88 -0.66 21.55
CA VAL A 105 -2.73 -0.75 20.63
C VAL A 105 -3.06 -0.29 19.20
N TRP A 106 -4.31 -0.47 18.76
CA TRP A 106 -4.76 -0.06 17.43
C TRP A 106 -4.85 1.46 17.25
N GLU A 107 -4.86 2.23 18.33
CA GLU A 107 -4.80 3.70 18.26
C GLU A 107 -3.44 4.19 17.73
N HIS A 108 -2.38 3.39 17.83
CA HIS A 108 -1.04 3.71 17.33
C HIS A 108 -0.86 3.43 15.83
N TYR A 109 -1.84 2.82 15.16
CA TYR A 109 -1.79 2.58 13.72
C TYR A 109 -2.56 3.68 12.98
N CYS A 110 -1.86 4.41 12.13
CA CYS A 110 -2.39 5.51 11.33
C CYS A 110 -2.88 4.96 10.00
N LEU A 111 -4.11 5.31 9.59
CA LEU A 111 -4.45 5.23 8.18
C LEU A 111 -3.60 6.29 7.47
N LYS A 112 -2.73 5.88 6.55
CA LYS A 112 -2.01 6.83 5.68
C LYS A 112 -2.89 7.27 4.53
N GLY A 113 -3.76 6.39 4.05
CA GLY A 113 -4.76 6.73 3.05
C GLY A 113 -5.49 5.52 2.51
N SER A 114 -6.44 5.78 1.61
CA SER A 114 -7.19 4.74 0.91
C SER A 114 -7.29 5.04 -0.59
N GLN A 115 -7.36 3.98 -1.40
CA GLN A 115 -7.63 4.07 -2.83
C GLN A 115 -8.85 3.24 -3.16
N THR A 116 -9.78 3.85 -3.88
CA THR A 116 -10.94 3.17 -4.49
C THR A 116 -11.02 3.39 -5.99
N ASP A 117 -10.17 4.25 -6.54
CA ASP A 117 -10.08 4.57 -7.96
C ASP A 117 -8.64 4.86 -8.36
N PHE A 118 -8.33 4.56 -9.61
CA PHE A 118 -6.99 4.71 -10.19
C PHE A 118 -6.59 6.17 -10.45
N VAL A 119 -7.58 7.04 -10.61
CA VAL A 119 -7.40 8.46 -10.92
C VAL A 119 -8.41 9.27 -10.12
N SER A 120 -8.07 10.52 -9.83
CA SER A 120 -8.99 11.50 -9.26
C SER A 120 -10.06 11.92 -10.28
N ALA A 121 -11.03 12.72 -9.82
CA ALA A 121 -12.08 13.27 -10.67
C ALA A 121 -11.56 14.13 -11.85
N THR A 122 -10.32 14.64 -11.77
CA THR A 122 -9.66 15.41 -12.84
C THR A 122 -8.73 14.57 -13.71
N GLY A 123 -8.66 13.26 -13.48
CA GLY A 123 -7.81 12.33 -14.24
C GLY A 123 -6.36 12.24 -13.75
N VAL A 124 -5.99 12.94 -12.67
CA VAL A 124 -4.66 12.80 -12.06
C VAL A 124 -4.55 11.43 -11.40
N PRO A 125 -3.50 10.62 -11.69
CA PRO A 125 -3.26 9.35 -11.01
C PRO A 125 -3.31 9.47 -9.49
N THR A 126 -4.03 8.57 -8.83
CA THR A 126 -3.96 8.47 -7.37
C THR A 126 -2.68 7.75 -6.98
N GLN A 127 -2.02 8.25 -5.93
CA GLN A 127 -0.83 7.62 -5.36
C GLN A 127 -1.10 7.30 -3.89
N LEU A 128 -0.62 6.14 -3.48
CA LEU A 128 -0.67 5.66 -2.11
C LEU A 128 0.44 4.60 -1.96
N GLY A 129 1.61 5.03 -1.47
CA GLY A 129 2.68 4.13 -1.06
C GLY A 129 2.70 3.93 0.45
N ASN A 130 3.21 2.81 0.94
CA ASN A 130 3.55 2.56 2.33
C ASN A 130 5.08 2.66 2.47
N SER A 131 5.55 3.42 3.45
CA SER A 131 6.97 3.68 3.66
C SER A 131 7.78 2.39 3.91
N VAL A 132 7.15 1.37 4.47
CA VAL A 132 7.78 0.08 4.79
C VAL A 132 7.66 -0.88 3.61
N THR A 133 6.43 -1.14 3.14
CA THR A 133 6.21 -2.15 2.08
C THR A 133 6.85 -1.69 0.76
N GLU A 134 6.67 -0.41 0.40
CA GLU A 134 7.13 0.16 -0.85
C GLU A 134 8.39 1.04 -0.70
N ALA A 135 9.17 0.88 0.38
CA ALA A 135 10.43 1.63 0.60
C ALA A 135 11.36 1.68 -0.64
N GLY A 136 11.71 2.88 -1.10
CA GLY A 136 12.51 3.07 -2.31
C GLY A 136 11.69 3.10 -3.62
N PHE A 137 10.36 3.03 -3.57
CA PHE A 137 9.48 3.37 -4.70
C PHE A 137 8.12 3.95 -4.27
N ALA A 138 7.96 4.29 -2.99
CA ALA A 138 6.72 4.80 -2.41
C ALA A 138 6.23 6.09 -3.09
N ASP A 139 7.15 6.87 -3.66
CA ASP A 139 6.93 8.11 -4.41
C ASP A 139 6.21 7.93 -5.75
N THR A 140 6.16 6.71 -6.28
CA THR A 140 5.44 6.37 -7.51
C THR A 140 4.32 5.39 -7.29
N SER A 141 4.18 4.88 -6.07
CA SER A 141 3.29 3.79 -5.71
C SER A 141 1.82 4.15 -5.87
N SER A 142 1.13 3.34 -6.65
CA SER A 142 -0.32 3.15 -6.57
C SER A 142 -0.55 1.66 -6.32
N CYS A 143 -1.09 1.33 -5.16
CA CYS A 143 -1.29 -0.07 -4.79
C CYS A 143 -2.18 -0.77 -5.81
N ILE A 144 -3.35 -0.19 -6.11
CA ILE A 144 -4.31 -0.81 -7.03
C ILE A 144 -3.78 -0.89 -8.47
N THR A 145 -3.04 0.12 -8.95
CA THR A 145 -2.48 0.09 -10.32
C THR A 145 -1.34 -0.93 -10.42
N CYS A 146 -0.43 -0.97 -9.45
CA CYS A 146 0.64 -1.96 -9.40
C CYS A 146 0.07 -3.38 -9.38
N HIS A 147 -0.92 -3.60 -8.52
CA HIS A 147 -1.58 -4.89 -8.38
C HIS A 147 -2.43 -5.28 -9.60
N ALA A 148 -2.90 -4.35 -10.42
CA ALA A 148 -3.54 -4.68 -11.70
C ALA A 148 -2.61 -5.44 -12.65
N ARG A 149 -1.28 -5.30 -12.50
CA ARG A 149 -0.27 -6.03 -13.30
C ARG A 149 0.01 -7.45 -12.81
N ALA A 150 -0.65 -7.89 -11.75
CA ALA A 150 -0.71 -9.29 -11.36
C ALA A 150 -1.50 -10.07 -12.42
N ALA A 151 -0.84 -10.51 -13.49
CA ALA A 151 -1.49 -11.22 -14.58
C ALA A 151 -0.60 -12.33 -15.15
N VAL A 152 -1.24 -13.38 -15.66
CA VAL A 152 -0.58 -14.52 -16.34
C VAL A 152 -1.07 -14.63 -17.77
N ASN A 153 -0.20 -15.07 -18.67
CA ASN A 153 -0.59 -15.39 -20.05
C ASN A 153 -1.27 -16.76 -20.14
N ALA A 154 -1.67 -17.16 -21.35
CA ALA A 154 -2.33 -18.45 -21.61
C ALA A 154 -1.51 -19.69 -21.18
N LYS A 155 -0.21 -19.55 -20.90
CA LYS A 155 0.67 -20.63 -20.40
C LYS A 155 0.82 -20.60 -18.87
N GLY A 156 0.09 -19.72 -18.16
CA GLY A 156 0.25 -19.51 -16.73
C GLY A 156 1.55 -18.77 -16.36
N ILE A 157 2.27 -18.21 -17.34
CA ILE A 157 3.51 -17.48 -17.09
C ILE A 157 3.15 -16.04 -16.73
N LYS A 158 3.75 -15.53 -15.64
CA LYS A 158 3.63 -14.13 -15.24
C LYS A 158 4.01 -13.18 -16.37
N THR A 159 3.24 -12.12 -16.53
CA THR A 159 3.45 -11.11 -17.58
C THR A 159 4.50 -10.06 -17.21
N THR A 160 4.83 -9.94 -15.92
CA THR A 160 5.71 -8.90 -15.40
C THR A 160 6.59 -9.45 -14.27
N PRO A 161 7.80 -8.92 -14.06
CA PRO A 161 8.56 -9.15 -12.84
C PRO A 161 8.05 -8.23 -11.73
N ALA A 162 7.27 -8.77 -10.80
CA ALA A 162 6.79 -8.09 -9.58
C ALA A 162 5.92 -6.83 -9.80
N GLY A 163 5.31 -6.67 -10.98
CA GLY A 163 4.39 -5.55 -11.23
C GLY A 163 5.06 -4.22 -11.58
N PHE A 164 6.39 -4.12 -11.63
CA PHE A 164 7.10 -2.89 -12.03
C PHE A 164 7.12 -2.66 -13.54
N VAL A 165 7.03 -1.39 -13.95
CA VAL A 165 7.19 -1.05 -15.37
C VAL A 165 8.66 -1.07 -15.76
N ASP A 166 8.95 -1.67 -16.90
CA ASP A 166 10.28 -1.78 -17.47
C ASP A 166 10.18 -1.67 -19.00
N PRO A 167 10.73 -0.62 -19.64
CA PRO A 167 11.40 0.52 -19.00
C PRO A 167 10.44 1.40 -18.18
N PRO A 168 10.94 2.22 -17.24
CA PRO A 168 10.14 3.23 -16.55
C PRO A 168 9.45 4.16 -17.55
N ILE A 169 8.18 4.50 -17.28
CA ILE A 169 7.41 5.45 -18.07
C ILE A 169 7.60 6.83 -17.42
N PRO A 170 8.33 7.79 -18.03
CA PRO A 170 8.65 9.06 -17.37
C PRO A 170 7.43 9.88 -16.96
N ALA A 171 6.32 9.76 -17.69
CA ALA A 171 5.06 10.43 -17.35
C ALA A 171 4.40 9.87 -16.07
N LEU A 172 4.66 8.61 -15.72
CA LEU A 172 4.15 7.97 -14.50
C LEU A 172 5.17 8.06 -13.36
N CYS A 173 6.46 8.03 -13.69
CA CYS A 173 7.56 8.06 -12.73
C CYS A 173 8.59 9.12 -13.13
N PRO A 174 8.30 10.41 -12.91
CA PRO A 174 9.21 11.46 -13.33
C PRO A 174 10.54 11.43 -12.58
N ASN A 175 10.59 10.91 -11.34
CA ASN A 175 11.81 10.77 -10.53
C ASN A 175 11.68 9.62 -9.53
N PRO A 176 11.75 8.34 -9.96
CA PRO A 176 11.57 7.24 -9.01
C PRO A 176 12.80 7.14 -8.10
N SER A 177 12.56 7.03 -6.80
CA SER A 177 13.58 6.74 -5.79
C SER A 177 14.19 5.33 -5.92
N GLY A 178 13.70 4.53 -6.87
CA GLY A 178 14.11 3.16 -7.17
C GLY A 178 13.30 2.57 -8.32
N SER A 179 12.70 1.38 -8.12
CA SER A 179 11.81 0.78 -9.13
C SER A 179 10.60 1.67 -9.40
N CYS A 180 10.09 1.70 -10.63
CA CYS A 180 8.92 2.49 -10.98
C CYS A 180 7.64 1.65 -10.87
N SER A 181 6.76 2.02 -9.94
CA SER A 181 5.42 1.46 -9.83
C SER A 181 4.51 2.13 -10.87
N PRO A 182 3.69 1.39 -11.63
CA PRO A 182 2.71 2.04 -12.50
C PRO A 182 1.68 2.79 -11.65
N ASN A 183 1.20 3.91 -12.16
CA ASN A 183 0.09 4.66 -11.57
C ASN A 183 -0.92 5.08 -12.65
N GLY A 184 -2.12 5.47 -12.21
CA GLY A 184 -3.23 5.75 -13.11
C GLY A 184 -4.00 4.50 -13.50
N ALA A 185 -4.92 4.64 -14.46
CA ALA A 185 -5.74 3.53 -14.95
C ALA A 185 -4.86 2.44 -15.60
N PRO A 186 -5.19 1.15 -15.45
CA PRO A 186 -4.45 0.08 -16.11
C PRO A 186 -4.38 0.27 -17.62
N ASP A 187 -3.19 0.10 -18.21
CA ASP A 187 -3.03 0.17 -19.67
C ASP A 187 -3.71 -1.06 -20.31
N PRO A 188 -4.69 -0.88 -21.21
CA PRO A 188 -5.36 -1.99 -21.87
C PRO A 188 -4.41 -2.95 -22.60
N ASN A 189 -3.25 -2.47 -23.07
CA ASN A 189 -2.24 -3.29 -23.74
C ASN A 189 -1.57 -4.32 -22.80
N TRP A 190 -1.73 -4.20 -21.48
CA TRP A 190 -1.31 -5.23 -20.53
C TRP A 190 -2.14 -6.50 -20.64
N PHE A 191 -3.39 -6.41 -21.11
CA PHE A 191 -4.35 -7.52 -21.13
C PHE A 191 -4.81 -7.91 -22.53
N TRP A 192 -4.73 -7.00 -23.50
CA TRP A 192 -5.31 -7.19 -24.83
C TRP A 192 -4.31 -6.87 -25.96
N THR A 193 -4.37 -7.61 -27.07
CA THR A 193 -3.94 -7.08 -28.37
C THR A 193 -4.99 -6.11 -28.89
N ASN A 194 -4.58 -5.04 -29.57
CA ASN A 194 -5.46 -4.08 -30.26
C ASN A 194 -6.68 -3.63 -29.42
N PRO A 195 -6.50 -3.14 -28.18
CA PRO A 195 -7.60 -2.86 -27.26
C PRO A 195 -8.65 -1.91 -27.87
N GLY A 196 -9.92 -2.28 -27.74
CA GLY A 196 -11.05 -1.50 -28.27
C GLY A 196 -11.28 -1.63 -29.78
N LYS A 197 -10.56 -2.52 -30.47
CA LYS A 197 -10.80 -2.87 -31.89
C LYS A 197 -11.57 -4.19 -32.01
N LEU A 198 -12.15 -4.43 -33.20
CA LEU A 198 -12.90 -5.66 -33.48
C LEU A 198 -12.03 -6.92 -33.40
N ASP A 199 -10.73 -6.79 -33.67
CA ASP A 199 -9.73 -7.84 -33.64
C ASP A 199 -8.96 -7.92 -32.30
N GLN A 200 -9.50 -7.33 -31.23
CA GLN A 200 -8.89 -7.44 -29.91
C GLN A 200 -8.90 -8.89 -29.39
N ALA A 201 -7.82 -9.32 -28.72
CA ALA A 201 -7.72 -10.65 -28.12
C ALA A 201 -6.99 -10.59 -26.78
N ALA A 202 -7.41 -11.40 -25.81
CA ALA A 202 -6.78 -11.43 -24.49
C ALA A 202 -5.37 -12.06 -24.57
N VAL A 203 -4.36 -11.35 -24.07
CA VAL A 203 -2.98 -11.85 -23.93
C VAL A 203 -2.61 -12.17 -22.49
N ALA A 204 -3.33 -11.60 -21.54
CA ALA A 204 -3.13 -11.82 -20.12
C ALA A 204 -4.45 -11.86 -19.37
N MET A 205 -4.52 -12.72 -18.36
CA MET A 205 -5.61 -12.76 -17.40
C MET A 205 -5.10 -12.26 -16.05
N PRO A 206 -5.76 -11.25 -15.45
CA PRO A 206 -5.48 -10.85 -14.08
C PRO A 206 -5.61 -12.05 -13.14
N THR A 207 -4.62 -12.24 -12.27
CA THR A 207 -4.73 -13.17 -11.15
C THR A 207 -5.15 -12.39 -9.91
N ASP A 208 -5.94 -13.02 -9.05
CA ASP A 208 -6.39 -12.44 -7.80
C ASP A 208 -5.23 -12.31 -6.80
N PHE A 209 -4.37 -11.32 -7.05
CA PHE A 209 -3.26 -10.77 -6.25
C PHE A 209 -2.36 -11.72 -5.48
N ILE A 210 -2.08 -12.93 -5.97
CA ILE A 210 -1.04 -13.80 -5.40
C ILE A 210 0.35 -13.25 -5.74
N TRP A 211 0.69 -12.09 -5.19
CA TRP A 211 1.99 -11.45 -5.22
C TRP A 211 2.25 -10.82 -3.86
N SER A 212 3.33 -11.25 -3.23
CA SER A 212 3.94 -10.56 -2.09
C SER A 212 5.31 -10.10 -2.55
N ILE A 213 5.63 -8.82 -2.34
CA ILE A 213 7.00 -8.35 -2.51
C ILE A 213 7.71 -8.75 -1.23
N ALA A 214 8.51 -9.82 -1.30
CA ALA A 214 9.36 -10.21 -0.18
C ALA A 214 10.42 -9.12 0.02
N ARG A 215 10.28 -8.30 1.06
CA ARG A 215 11.42 -7.61 1.66
C ARG A 215 12.12 -8.56 2.63
N HIS A 216 13.41 -8.30 2.88
CA HIS A 216 14.13 -8.84 4.02
C HIS A 216 13.42 -8.40 5.32
N ALA A 217 12.35 -9.11 5.71
CA ALA A 217 11.68 -9.00 6.99
C ALA A 217 12.02 -10.21 7.87
N ILE A 218 13.23 -10.75 7.67
CA ILE A 218 13.86 -11.72 8.54
C ILE A 218 15.32 -11.30 8.57
N GLY A 219 15.79 -10.90 9.76
CA GLY A 219 17.13 -10.39 10.00
C GLY A 219 18.25 -11.30 9.52
N HIS A 220 19.46 -10.73 9.51
CA HIS A 220 20.73 -11.40 9.26
C HIS A 220 20.87 -12.76 9.98
#